data_AF-A0A812JFW7-F1
#
_entry.id   AF-A0A812JFW7-F1
#
_cell.length_a   1.000
_cell.length_b   1.000
_cell.length_c   1.000
_cell.angle_alpha   90.00
_cell.angle_beta   90.00
_cell.angle_gamma   90.00
#
_symmetry.space_group_name_H-M   'P 1'
#
loop_
_entity.id
_entity.type
_entity.pdbx_description
1 polymer ?
#
loop_
_entity_poly.entity_id
_entity_poly.type
_entity_poly.pdbx_seq_one_letter_code
_entity_poly.pdbx_strand_id
1 'polypeptide(L)'
;MLFSANAATVSSSVLHTALYIWATAQVHGRSAVDLWLLVSHLSLQVLVCNMVPFMLEQTLRECIEASFQSQDSDSLIDGFRQMLKGICDGELLLDGDFKICGSAPCLQRLLSSRDDFAGRSFRELIGDDEARKTFDRFLAKAALPKEATPGCLRVPLKTASTQIVSVDMFHVPLPHNLYGLNTIHHLLALTEDVHATVQPEADPATQNVWESRRPVAGAPASAASTDTHVECYEELTEMTLLLNTSTELMDIEEAHLRFVRRTDDSKVRMGMPTLKRFARPLDWAGLEAALRGYARQVRRSQAHGEEAGPFLSPQRLLALFSGLLLLLLL
;
A
#
# COMPACT_ATOMS: atom_id res chain seq x y z
N MET A 1 -31.77 -14.92 9.08
CA MET A 1 -32.42 -15.53 7.88
C MET A 1 -32.34 -17.05 7.83
N LEU A 2 -31.42 -17.73 8.55
CA LEU A 2 -31.30 -19.20 8.58
C LEU A 2 -32.58 -19.97 8.99
N PHE A 3 -33.45 -19.39 9.83
CA PHE A 3 -34.66 -20.08 10.30
C PHE A 3 -35.76 -20.26 9.23
N SER A 4 -35.88 -19.38 8.23
CA SER A 4 -36.95 -19.52 7.22
C SER A 4 -36.60 -20.53 6.13
N ALA A 5 -35.32 -20.66 5.78
CA ALA A 5 -34.83 -21.64 4.81
C ALA A 5 -35.06 -23.08 5.30
N ASN A 6 -34.92 -23.31 6.61
CA ASN A 6 -35.14 -24.63 7.22
C ASN A 6 -36.62 -25.04 7.24
N ALA A 7 -37.54 -24.09 7.38
CA ALA A 7 -38.98 -24.41 7.36
C ALA A 7 -39.46 -24.83 5.96
N ALA A 8 -38.94 -24.19 4.91
CA ALA A 8 -39.27 -24.52 3.52
C ALA A 8 -38.70 -25.88 3.07
N THR A 9 -37.47 -26.22 3.50
CA THR A 9 -36.83 -27.50 3.18
C THR A 9 -37.48 -28.67 3.91
N VAL A 10 -37.88 -28.49 5.17
CA VAL A 10 -38.61 -29.51 5.94
C VAL A 10 -39.98 -29.78 5.33
N SER A 11 -40.76 -28.75 5.02
CA SER A 11 -42.09 -28.92 4.41
C SER A 11 -42.03 -29.59 3.03
N SER A 12 -41.06 -29.21 2.19
CA SER A 12 -40.83 -29.85 0.90
C SER A 12 -40.43 -31.33 1.05
N SER A 13 -39.56 -31.63 2.01
CA SER A 13 -39.11 -33.00 2.28
C SER A 13 -40.27 -33.89 2.73
N VAL A 14 -41.10 -33.41 3.66
CA VAL A 14 -42.29 -34.15 4.14
C VAL A 14 -43.27 -34.42 3.01
N LEU A 15 -43.53 -33.44 2.14
CA LEU A 15 -44.42 -33.62 0.99
C LEU A 15 -43.85 -34.66 0.01
N HIS A 16 -42.54 -34.62 -0.25
CA HIS A 16 -41.88 -35.57 -1.13
C HIS A 16 -41.94 -37.00 -0.59
N THR A 17 -41.71 -37.18 0.72
CA THR A 17 -41.83 -38.49 1.38
C THR A 17 -43.27 -39.01 1.31
N ALA A 18 -44.26 -38.15 1.57
CA ALA A 18 -45.66 -38.53 1.50
C ALA A 18 -46.08 -38.95 0.08
N LEU A 19 -45.64 -38.23 -0.95
CA LEU A 19 -45.89 -38.58 -2.35
C LEU A 19 -45.21 -39.89 -2.75
N TYR A 20 -43.98 -40.12 -2.30
CA TYR A 20 -43.26 -41.36 -2.54
C TYR A 20 -43.95 -42.57 -1.90
N ILE A 21 -44.38 -42.45 -0.64
CA ILE A 21 -45.13 -43.50 0.07
C ILE A 21 -46.46 -43.78 -0.65
N TRP A 22 -47.16 -42.74 -1.07
CA TRP A 22 -48.42 -42.91 -1.80
C TRP A 22 -48.22 -43.62 -3.15
N ALA A 23 -47.22 -43.21 -3.93
CA ALA A 23 -46.91 -43.82 -5.22
C ALA A 23 -46.47 -45.29 -5.09
N THR A 24 -45.60 -45.60 -4.12
CA THR A 24 -45.14 -46.97 -3.87
C THR A 24 -46.28 -47.88 -3.41
N ALA A 25 -47.18 -47.39 -2.55
CA ALA A 25 -48.37 -48.12 -2.12
C ALA A 25 -49.35 -48.41 -3.27
N GLN A 26 -49.46 -47.52 -4.27
CA GLN A 26 -50.30 -47.73 -5.45
C GLN A 26 -49.72 -48.79 -6.40
N VAL A 27 -48.40 -48.80 -6.58
CA VAL A 27 -47.74 -49.71 -7.55
C VAL A 27 -47.54 -51.12 -7.00
N HIS A 28 -47.11 -51.25 -5.74
CA HIS A 28 -46.72 -52.54 -5.15
C HIS A 28 -47.78 -53.13 -4.21
N GLY A 29 -48.86 -52.38 -3.96
CA GLY A 29 -49.89 -52.74 -2.99
C GLY A 29 -49.49 -52.41 -1.53
N ARG A 30 -50.49 -52.23 -0.67
CA ARG A 30 -50.29 -51.79 0.73
C ARG A 30 -49.48 -52.76 1.58
N SER A 31 -49.46 -54.05 1.24
CA SER A 31 -48.73 -55.08 1.98
C SER A 31 -47.22 -55.11 1.70
N ALA A 32 -46.76 -54.42 0.65
CA ALA A 32 -45.34 -54.36 0.28
C ALA A 32 -44.61 -53.15 0.89
N VAL A 33 -45.31 -52.27 1.62
CA VAL A 33 -44.71 -51.12 2.30
C VAL A 33 -44.13 -51.59 3.63
N ASP A 34 -42.93 -52.17 3.57
CA ASP A 34 -42.19 -52.57 4.76
C ASP A 34 -41.65 -51.35 5.52
N LEU A 35 -41.73 -51.41 6.85
CA LEU A 35 -41.19 -50.40 7.75
C LEU A 35 -39.70 -50.11 7.48
N TRP A 36 -38.94 -51.14 7.08
CA TRP A 36 -37.52 -51.01 6.73
C TRP A 36 -37.30 -50.13 5.50
N LEU A 37 -38.15 -50.24 4.49
CA LEU A 37 -38.07 -49.42 3.27
C LEU A 37 -38.38 -47.96 3.59
N LEU A 38 -39.35 -47.71 4.47
CA LEU A 38 -39.66 -46.35 4.96
C LEU A 38 -38.49 -45.73 5.75
N VAL A 39 -37.89 -46.49 6.67
CA VAL A 39 -36.77 -46.00 7.49
C VAL A 39 -35.53 -45.74 6.63
N SER A 40 -35.19 -46.66 5.72
CA SER A 40 -34.05 -46.48 4.81
C SER A 40 -34.26 -45.28 3.88
N HIS A 41 -35.44 -45.10 3.29
CA HIS A 41 -35.75 -43.96 2.44
C HIS A 41 -35.74 -42.64 3.20
N LEU A 42 -36.33 -42.59 4.40
CA LEU A 42 -36.32 -41.39 5.24
C LEU A 42 -34.90 -41.02 5.66
N SER A 43 -34.08 -42.01 6.03
CA SER A 43 -32.69 -41.78 6.42
C SER A 43 -31.83 -41.25 5.26
N LEU A 44 -32.00 -41.83 4.06
CA LEU A 44 -31.33 -41.36 2.85
C LEU A 44 -31.79 -39.95 2.47
N GLN A 45 -33.08 -39.68 2.56
CA GLN A 45 -33.65 -38.37 2.22
C GLN A 45 -33.18 -37.30 3.21
N VAL A 46 -33.16 -37.59 4.51
CA VAL A 46 -32.62 -36.66 5.52
C VAL A 46 -31.13 -36.40 5.26
N LEU A 47 -30.36 -37.45 5.00
CA LEU A 47 -28.94 -37.34 4.67
C LEU A 47 -28.71 -36.47 3.44
N VAL A 48 -29.36 -36.77 2.32
CA VAL A 48 -29.15 -36.06 1.05
C VAL A 48 -29.71 -34.64 1.11
N CYS A 49 -30.94 -34.45 1.59
CA CYS A 49 -31.59 -33.14 1.57
C CYS A 49 -31.08 -32.16 2.64
N ASN A 50 -30.46 -32.63 3.72
CA ASN A 50 -29.93 -31.74 4.77
C ASN A 50 -28.41 -31.67 4.76
N MET A 51 -27.71 -32.81 4.69
CA MET A 51 -26.24 -32.78 4.78
C MET A 51 -25.60 -32.23 3.51
N VAL A 52 -26.10 -32.55 2.31
CA VAL A 52 -25.48 -32.05 1.08
C VAL A 52 -25.60 -30.52 0.97
N PRO A 53 -26.77 -29.89 1.17
CA PRO A 53 -26.87 -28.43 1.15
C PRO A 53 -26.08 -27.78 2.29
N PHE A 54 -26.06 -28.40 3.47
CA PHE A 54 -25.27 -27.88 4.60
C PHE A 54 -23.78 -27.88 4.28
N MET A 55 -23.23 -29.00 3.78
CA MET A 55 -21.82 -29.10 3.40
C MET A 55 -21.49 -28.15 2.24
N LEU A 56 -22.40 -28.01 1.27
CA LEU A 56 -22.25 -27.05 0.17
C LEU A 56 -22.22 -25.61 0.69
N GLU A 57 -23.13 -25.25 1.60
CA GLU A 57 -23.18 -23.90 2.20
C GLU A 57 -21.90 -23.61 2.99
N GLN A 58 -21.39 -24.57 3.78
CA GLN A 58 -20.13 -24.42 4.50
C GLN A 58 -18.98 -24.21 3.52
N THR A 59 -18.88 -25.06 2.49
CA THR A 59 -17.82 -24.95 1.47
C THR A 59 -17.90 -23.61 0.73
N LEU A 60 -19.10 -23.17 0.35
CA LEU A 60 -19.30 -21.88 -0.32
C LEU A 60 -18.95 -20.72 0.60
N ARG A 61 -19.34 -20.76 1.88
CA ARG A 61 -19.00 -19.72 2.85
C ARG A 61 -17.49 -19.62 3.04
N GLU A 62 -16.81 -20.75 3.21
CA GLU A 62 -15.35 -20.80 3.31
C GLU A 62 -14.68 -20.29 2.02
N CYS A 63 -15.17 -20.68 0.84
CA CYS A 63 -14.67 -20.17 -0.44
C CYS A 63 -14.87 -18.66 -0.59
N ILE A 64 -16.05 -18.15 -0.21
CA ILE A 64 -16.36 -16.72 -0.27
C ILE A 64 -15.46 -15.94 0.69
N GLU A 65 -15.33 -16.40 1.94
CA GLU A 65 -14.47 -15.77 2.93
C GLU A 65 -12.99 -15.76 2.47
N ALA A 66 -12.50 -16.88 1.95
CA ALA A 66 -11.16 -16.97 1.38
C ALA A 66 -10.99 -16.02 0.18
N SER A 67 -11.99 -15.93 -0.70
CA SER A 67 -11.97 -15.05 -1.88
C SER A 67 -12.01 -13.57 -1.50
N PHE A 68 -12.76 -13.18 -0.48
CA PHE A 68 -12.78 -11.80 0.01
C PHE A 68 -11.45 -11.45 0.67
N GLN A 69 -10.91 -12.33 1.50
CA GLN A 69 -9.61 -12.13 2.12
C GLN A 69 -8.50 -11.99 1.07
N SER A 70 -8.52 -12.80 0.01
CA SER A 70 -7.55 -12.66 -1.09
C SER A 70 -7.74 -11.37 -1.87
N GLN A 71 -8.98 -11.01 -2.22
CA GLN A 71 -9.27 -9.81 -2.99
C GLN A 71 -8.91 -8.52 -2.23
N ASP A 72 -9.24 -8.46 -0.93
CA ASP A 72 -8.88 -7.33 -0.08
C ASP A 72 -7.36 -7.22 0.03
N SER A 73 -6.66 -8.34 0.23
CA SER A 73 -5.19 -8.37 0.31
C SER A 73 -4.53 -7.91 -1.00
N ASP A 74 -5.02 -8.39 -2.14
CA ASP A 74 -4.52 -8.00 -3.46
C ASP A 74 -4.74 -6.51 -3.72
N SER A 75 -5.93 -5.99 -3.40
CA SER A 75 -6.24 -4.56 -3.57
C SER A 75 -5.39 -3.66 -2.67
N LEU A 76 -5.11 -4.10 -1.44
CA LEU A 76 -4.23 -3.40 -0.50
C LEU A 76 -2.79 -3.37 -1.01
N ILE A 77 -2.31 -4.47 -1.58
CA ILE A 77 -0.96 -4.54 -2.15
C ILE A 77 -0.86 -3.70 -3.41
N ASP A 78 -1.86 -3.73 -4.28
CA ASP A 78 -1.89 -2.89 -5.47
C ASP A 78 -1.93 -1.40 -5.11
N GLY A 79 -2.72 -1.02 -4.09
CA GLY A 79 -2.72 0.33 -3.53
C GLY A 79 -1.37 0.73 -2.93
N PHE A 80 -0.74 -0.18 -2.16
CA PHE A 80 0.58 0.06 -1.57
C PHE A 80 1.67 0.21 -2.63
N ARG A 81 1.66 -0.64 -3.67
CA ARG A 81 2.54 -0.51 -4.84
C ARG A 81 2.30 0.82 -5.56
N GLN A 82 1.05 1.17 -5.80
CA GLN A 82 0.73 2.45 -6.43
C GLN A 82 1.28 3.65 -5.61
N MET A 83 1.21 3.57 -4.27
CA MET A 83 1.83 4.54 -3.39
C MET A 83 3.37 4.53 -3.49
N LEU A 84 4.02 3.35 -3.52
CA LEU A 84 5.47 3.23 -3.67
C LEU A 84 5.97 3.85 -4.97
N LYS A 85 5.24 3.72 -6.08
CA LYS A 85 5.60 4.40 -7.34
C LYS A 85 5.63 5.92 -7.24
N GLY A 86 4.90 6.50 -6.28
CA GLY A 86 4.89 7.93 -6.03
C GLY A 86 6.02 8.42 -5.12
N ILE A 87 6.63 7.52 -4.34
CA ILE A 87 7.61 7.87 -3.29
C ILE A 87 9.03 7.38 -3.65
N CYS A 88 9.13 6.25 -4.35
CA CYS A 88 10.38 5.59 -4.70
C CYS A 88 10.61 5.59 -6.22
N ASP A 89 11.87 5.48 -6.64
CA ASP A 89 12.23 5.44 -8.07
C ASP A 89 11.80 4.14 -8.75
N GLY A 90 11.65 3.06 -7.97
CA GLY A 90 11.19 1.78 -8.45
C GLY A 90 10.59 0.88 -7.38
N GLU A 91 9.79 -0.07 -7.85
CA GLU A 91 9.26 -1.18 -7.06
C GLU A 91 9.49 -2.50 -7.79
N LEU A 92 9.69 -3.58 -7.06
CA LEU A 92 9.85 -4.93 -7.61
C LEU A 92 9.14 -5.95 -6.74
N LEU A 93 8.39 -6.83 -7.39
CA LEU A 93 7.85 -8.02 -6.76
C LEU A 93 8.79 -9.19 -7.09
N LEU A 94 9.22 -9.92 -6.07
CA LEU A 94 10.01 -11.14 -6.23
C LEU A 94 9.23 -12.37 -5.73
N ASP A 95 9.47 -13.52 -6.37
CA ASP A 95 9.00 -14.82 -5.89
C ASP A 95 9.88 -15.36 -4.74
N GLY A 96 9.55 -16.56 -4.26
CA GLY A 96 10.29 -17.23 -3.18
C GLY A 96 11.73 -17.63 -3.55
N ASP A 97 12.07 -17.62 -4.84
CA ASP A 97 13.44 -17.85 -5.36
C ASP A 97 14.18 -16.52 -5.63
N PHE A 98 13.59 -15.38 -5.25
CA PHE A 98 14.07 -14.03 -5.53
C PHE A 98 14.16 -13.68 -7.03
N LYS A 99 13.30 -14.29 -7.85
CA LYS A 99 13.13 -13.93 -9.26
C LYS A 99 12.08 -12.85 -9.41
N ILE A 100 12.31 -11.98 -10.38
CA ILE A 100 11.45 -10.82 -10.63
C ILE A 100 10.13 -11.29 -11.25
N CYS A 101 9.03 -11.02 -10.56
CA CYS A 101 7.67 -11.32 -11.00
C CYS A 101 7.13 -10.18 -11.87
N GLY A 102 6.83 -10.49 -13.14
CA GLY A 102 6.25 -9.53 -14.08
C GLY A 102 7.28 -8.59 -14.71
N SER A 103 6.80 -7.56 -15.41
CA SER A 103 7.66 -6.57 -16.06
C SER A 103 8.20 -5.56 -15.03
N ALA A 104 9.48 -5.20 -15.18
CA ALA A 104 10.17 -4.25 -14.31
C ALA A 104 10.68 -3.02 -15.09
N PRO A 105 9.78 -2.16 -15.62
CA PRO A 105 10.17 -0.96 -16.35
C PRO A 105 10.92 0.06 -15.47
N CYS A 106 10.73 -0.01 -14.15
CA CYS A 106 11.51 0.77 -13.18
C CYS A 106 13.01 0.40 -13.25
N LEU A 107 13.37 -0.89 -13.24
CA LEU A 107 14.75 -1.34 -13.38
C LEU A 107 15.36 -0.98 -14.72
N GLN A 108 14.58 -1.02 -15.80
CA GLN A 108 15.04 -0.58 -17.12
C GLN A 108 15.45 0.89 -17.11
N ARG A 109 14.65 1.75 -16.47
CA ARG A 109 14.97 3.18 -16.32
C ARG A 109 16.16 3.40 -15.39
N LEU A 110 16.13 2.78 -14.20
CA LEU A 110 17.15 2.95 -13.17
C LEU A 110 18.53 2.44 -13.63
N LEU A 111 18.57 1.30 -14.33
CA LEU A 111 19.79 0.75 -14.90
C LEU A 111 20.05 1.28 -16.32
N SER A 112 19.25 2.19 -16.86
CA SER A 112 19.38 2.66 -18.25
C SER A 112 19.54 1.51 -19.28
N SER A 113 18.88 0.37 -19.03
CA SER A 113 18.95 -0.85 -19.85
C SER A 113 17.62 -1.07 -20.60
N ARG A 114 17.71 -1.71 -21.77
CA ARG A 114 16.55 -2.15 -22.56
C ARG A 114 16.20 -3.62 -22.32
N ASP A 115 16.90 -4.29 -21.42
CA ASP A 115 16.70 -5.70 -21.14
C ASP A 115 15.37 -5.95 -20.43
N ASP A 116 14.73 -7.06 -20.75
CA ASP A 116 13.64 -7.58 -19.92
C ASP A 116 14.23 -8.35 -18.73
N PHE A 117 13.82 -7.93 -17.53
CA PHE A 117 14.25 -8.50 -16.26
C PHE A 117 13.24 -9.52 -15.71
N ALA A 118 12.08 -9.69 -16.35
CA ALA A 118 11.07 -10.65 -15.93
C ALA A 118 11.67 -12.07 -15.83
N GLY A 119 11.43 -12.73 -14.68
CA GLY A 119 11.91 -14.08 -14.40
C GLY A 119 13.40 -14.22 -14.10
N ARG A 120 14.20 -13.14 -14.21
CA ARG A 120 15.62 -13.17 -13.81
C ARG A 120 15.75 -13.10 -12.30
N SER A 121 16.80 -13.72 -11.76
CA SER A 121 17.11 -13.61 -10.33
C SER A 121 17.65 -12.21 -10.03
N PHE A 122 17.05 -11.52 -9.06
CA PHE A 122 17.53 -10.20 -8.64
C PHE A 122 18.98 -10.24 -8.11
N ARG A 123 19.40 -11.38 -7.54
CA ARG A 123 20.77 -11.60 -7.04
C ARG A 123 21.83 -11.46 -8.12
N GLU A 124 21.51 -11.76 -9.37
CA GLU A 124 22.44 -11.65 -10.50
C GLU A 124 22.75 -10.19 -10.85
N LEU A 125 21.80 -9.29 -10.57
CA LEU A 125 21.97 -7.84 -10.75
C LEU A 125 22.90 -7.24 -9.69
N ILE A 126 23.03 -7.88 -8.53
CA ILE A 126 23.94 -7.42 -7.48
C ILE A 126 25.37 -7.75 -7.88
N GLY A 127 26.22 -6.72 -7.86
CA GLY A 127 27.54 -6.83 -8.46
C GLY A 127 28.58 -7.64 -7.68
N ASP A 128 28.49 -7.59 -6.36
CA ASP A 128 29.51 -8.11 -5.47
C ASP A 128 28.99 -9.32 -4.68
N ASP A 129 29.84 -10.31 -4.49
CA ASP A 129 29.50 -11.53 -3.74
C ASP A 129 29.29 -11.22 -2.25
N GLU A 130 30.01 -10.25 -1.69
CA GLU A 130 29.77 -9.80 -0.31
C GLU A 130 28.46 -9.01 -0.19
N ALA A 131 28.12 -8.19 -1.18
CA ALA A 131 26.82 -7.53 -1.26
C ALA A 131 25.67 -8.54 -1.37
N ARG A 132 25.82 -9.63 -2.14
CA ARG A 132 24.83 -10.72 -2.23
C ARG A 132 24.62 -11.41 -0.88
N LYS A 133 25.69 -11.74 -0.16
CA LYS A 133 25.59 -12.32 1.19
C LYS A 133 24.89 -11.37 2.17
N THR A 134 25.14 -10.07 2.03
CA THR A 134 24.51 -9.04 2.86
C THR A 134 23.02 -8.91 2.56
N PHE A 135 22.66 -8.95 1.27
CA PHE A 135 21.28 -9.01 0.80
C PHE A 135 20.53 -10.22 1.36
N ASP A 136 21.14 -11.41 1.31
CA ASP A 136 20.52 -12.63 1.84
C ASP A 136 20.28 -12.55 3.35
N ARG A 137 21.25 -12.00 4.09
CA ARG A 137 21.11 -11.76 5.54
C ARG A 137 20.02 -10.75 5.84
N PHE A 138 19.92 -9.69 5.04
CA PHE A 138 18.91 -8.65 5.19
C PHE A 138 17.50 -9.22 5.02
N LEU A 139 17.26 -10.00 3.97
CA LEU A 139 15.97 -10.65 3.74
C LEU A 139 15.63 -11.69 4.82
N ALA A 140 16.62 -12.46 5.28
CA ALA A 140 16.42 -13.42 6.38
C ALA A 140 16.06 -12.72 7.71
N LYS A 141 16.60 -11.52 7.95
CA LYS A 141 16.30 -10.71 9.14
C LYS A 141 14.88 -10.14 9.09
N ALA A 142 14.45 -9.67 7.92
CA ALA A 142 13.11 -9.12 7.72
C ALA A 142 11.98 -10.16 7.90
N ALA A 143 12.29 -11.45 7.80
CA ALA A 143 11.35 -12.52 8.15
C ALA A 143 11.06 -12.64 9.66
N LEU A 144 11.81 -11.93 10.53
CA LEU A 144 11.58 -11.92 11.97
C LEU A 144 10.57 -10.81 12.36
N PRO A 145 9.46 -11.14 13.04
CA PRO A 145 8.35 -10.23 13.26
C PRO A 145 8.58 -9.18 14.37
N LYS A 146 9.76 -8.57 14.47
CA LYS A 146 10.16 -7.79 15.67
C LYS A 146 10.76 -6.41 15.47
N GLU A 147 11.02 -5.95 14.25
CA GLU A 147 11.55 -4.59 14.04
C GLU A 147 10.43 -3.64 13.56
N ALA A 148 10.16 -2.60 14.35
CA ALA A 148 9.12 -1.60 14.11
C ALA A 148 9.46 -0.62 12.97
N THR A 149 10.64 -0.76 12.36
CA THR A 149 11.10 0.09 11.26
C THR A 149 11.65 -0.81 10.17
N PRO A 150 11.17 -0.72 8.92
CA PRO A 150 11.71 -1.50 7.82
C PRO A 150 13.19 -1.12 7.65
N GLY A 151 14.06 -2.14 7.66
CA GLY A 151 15.48 -1.92 7.43
C GLY A 151 15.71 -1.36 6.02
N CYS A 152 16.71 -0.49 5.88
CA CYS A 152 17.22 -0.03 4.60
C CYS A 152 18.55 -0.74 4.33
N LEU A 153 18.71 -1.30 3.13
CA LEU A 153 19.96 -1.85 2.66
C LEU A 153 20.41 -1.13 1.39
N ARG A 154 21.61 -0.56 1.43
CA ARG A 154 22.25 -0.01 0.23
C ARG A 154 22.92 -1.12 -0.57
N VAL A 155 22.58 -1.25 -1.85
CA VAL A 155 23.10 -2.32 -2.72
C VAL A 155 23.60 -1.73 -4.05
N PRO A 156 24.82 -2.07 -4.49
CA PRO A 156 25.30 -1.74 -5.82
C PRO A 156 24.70 -2.70 -6.87
N LEU A 157 23.97 -2.15 -7.82
CA LEU A 157 23.44 -2.87 -8.97
C LEU A 157 24.38 -2.71 -10.18
N LYS A 158 24.63 -3.83 -10.86
CA LYS A 158 25.39 -3.87 -12.11
C LYS A 158 24.50 -3.47 -13.28
N THR A 159 24.99 -2.51 -14.04
CA THR A 159 24.44 -2.17 -15.35
C THR A 159 25.22 -2.86 -16.47
N ALA A 160 24.58 -3.09 -17.61
CA ALA A 160 25.25 -3.57 -18.82
C ALA A 160 26.38 -2.65 -19.31
N SER A 161 26.35 -1.36 -18.92
CA SER A 161 27.28 -0.30 -19.35
C SER A 161 28.55 -0.17 -18.51
N THR A 162 28.95 -1.17 -17.72
CA THR A 162 30.05 -1.11 -16.71
C THR A 162 29.85 -0.08 -15.59
N GLN A 163 28.81 0.74 -15.65
CA GLN A 163 28.40 1.63 -14.57
C GLN A 163 27.74 0.84 -13.45
N ILE A 164 27.92 1.32 -12.22
CA ILE A 164 27.29 0.78 -11.02
C ILE A 164 26.30 1.82 -10.53
N VAL A 165 25.06 1.41 -10.32
CA VAL A 165 24.01 2.24 -9.72
C VAL A 165 23.83 1.78 -8.29
N SER A 166 24.05 2.67 -7.32
CA SER A 166 23.78 2.36 -5.91
C SER A 166 22.33 2.68 -5.61
N VAL A 167 21.60 1.72 -5.03
CA VAL A 167 20.22 1.93 -4.60
C VAL A 167 20.06 1.65 -3.13
N ASP A 168 19.26 2.47 -2.48
CA ASP A 168 18.70 2.18 -1.17
C ASP A 168 17.46 1.30 -1.36
N MET A 169 17.49 0.13 -0.74
CA MET A 169 16.48 -0.92 -0.89
C MET A 169 15.75 -1.13 0.43
N PHE A 170 14.43 -1.11 0.35
CA PHE A 170 13.53 -1.46 1.43
C PHE A 170 12.81 -2.77 1.08
N HIS A 171 12.59 -3.61 2.08
CA HIS A 171 11.97 -4.93 1.90
C HIS A 171 10.78 -5.11 2.81
N VAL A 172 9.70 -5.64 2.25
CA VAL A 172 8.52 -6.11 2.96
C VAL A 172 8.21 -7.54 2.53
N PRO A 173 8.24 -8.53 3.45
CA PRO A 173 7.73 -9.86 3.15
C PRO A 173 6.21 -9.80 3.08
N LEU A 174 5.64 -10.31 2.00
CA LEU A 174 4.20 -10.36 1.84
C LEU A 174 3.64 -11.64 2.48
N PRO A 175 2.39 -11.61 3.00
CA PRO A 175 1.78 -12.76 3.64
C PRO A 175 1.72 -14.00 2.74
N HIS A 176 1.79 -15.16 3.37
CA HIS A 176 1.68 -16.45 2.66
C HIS A 176 0.26 -16.56 2.07
N ASN A 177 0.15 -17.15 0.87
CA ASN A 177 -1.10 -17.34 0.13
C ASN A 177 -1.61 -16.14 -0.68
N LEU A 178 -0.74 -15.18 -0.98
CA LEU A 178 -1.05 -14.16 -1.99
C LEU A 178 -1.19 -14.77 -3.37
N TYR A 179 -2.21 -14.32 -4.11
CA TYR A 179 -2.59 -14.84 -5.42
C TYR A 179 -2.90 -16.35 -5.46
N GLY A 180 -3.26 -16.95 -4.31
CA GLY A 180 -3.59 -18.38 -4.22
C GLY A 180 -2.38 -19.31 -4.37
N LEU A 181 -1.16 -18.78 -4.30
CA LEU A 181 0.07 -19.56 -4.33
C LEU A 181 0.64 -19.69 -2.91
N ASN A 182 0.98 -20.92 -2.52
CA ASN A 182 1.63 -21.24 -1.24
C ASN A 182 3.12 -20.83 -1.22
N THR A 183 3.47 -19.72 -1.84
CA THR A 183 4.83 -19.19 -1.91
C THR A 183 4.91 -17.83 -1.27
N ILE A 184 6.04 -17.56 -0.61
CA ILE A 184 6.34 -16.25 -0.04
C ILE A 184 6.71 -15.33 -1.21
N HIS A 185 6.11 -14.15 -1.24
CA HIS A 185 6.47 -13.10 -2.17
C HIS A 185 7.18 -11.98 -1.41
N HIS A 186 8.12 -11.32 -2.07
CA HIS A 186 8.91 -10.24 -1.48
C HIS A 186 8.67 -8.97 -2.28
N LEU A 187 8.21 -7.91 -1.62
CA LEU A 187 8.11 -6.59 -2.23
C LEU A 187 9.35 -5.79 -1.87
N LEU A 188 10.01 -5.26 -2.90
CA LEU A 188 11.16 -4.38 -2.78
C LEU A 188 10.80 -2.99 -3.29
N ALA A 189 11.15 -1.97 -2.52
CA ALA A 189 11.15 -0.58 -2.96
C ALA A 189 12.60 -0.12 -3.14
N LEU A 190 12.86 0.57 -4.24
CA LEU A 190 14.19 1.02 -4.65
C LEU A 190 14.20 2.54 -4.80
N THR A 191 15.18 3.18 -4.18
CA THR A 191 15.49 4.60 -4.35
C THR A 191 16.93 4.73 -4.81
N GLU A 192 17.16 5.46 -5.89
CA GLU A 192 18.50 5.73 -6.41
C GLU A 192 19.25 6.65 -5.45
N ASP A 193 20.46 6.23 -5.04
CA ASP A 193 21.32 7.08 -4.24
C ASP A 193 22.14 8.01 -5.15
N VAL A 194 21.60 9.21 -5.37
CA VAL A 194 22.22 10.27 -6.20
C VAL A 194 23.57 10.72 -5.64
N HIS A 195 23.87 10.48 -4.36
CA HIS A 195 25.15 10.86 -3.75
C HIS A 195 26.24 9.82 -3.93
N ALA A 196 25.91 8.59 -4.30
CA ALA A 196 26.88 7.51 -4.50
C ALA A 196 27.56 7.53 -5.88
N THR A 197 27.11 8.38 -6.82
CA THR A 197 27.88 8.64 -8.04
C THR A 197 29.18 9.34 -7.69
N VAL A 198 30.20 8.55 -7.37
CA VAL A 198 31.60 8.98 -7.35
C VAL A 198 31.87 9.60 -8.71
N GLN A 199 32.07 10.92 -8.75
CA GLN A 199 32.56 11.57 -9.96
C GLN A 199 33.84 10.82 -10.37
N PRO A 200 33.93 10.31 -11.61
CA PRO A 200 35.15 9.66 -12.07
C PRO A 200 36.29 10.64 -11.82
N GLU A 201 37.28 10.21 -11.02
CA GLU A 201 38.45 11.01 -10.68
C GLU A 201 38.95 11.69 -11.95
N ALA A 202 38.79 13.02 -12.01
CA ALA A 202 39.26 13.77 -13.15
C ALA A 202 40.76 13.51 -13.29
N ASP A 203 41.13 12.94 -14.42
CA ASP A 203 42.51 12.67 -14.80
C ASP A 203 43.36 13.92 -14.52
N PRO A 204 44.41 13.85 -13.65
CA PRO A 204 45.18 15.03 -13.22
C PRO A 204 45.94 15.73 -14.36
N ALA A 205 45.85 15.23 -15.60
CA ALA A 205 46.55 15.75 -16.77
C ALA A 205 45.86 16.93 -17.48
N THR A 206 44.64 17.35 -17.13
CA THR A 206 43.92 18.43 -17.87
C THR A 206 43.50 19.65 -17.06
N GLN A 207 43.92 19.76 -15.80
CA GLN A 207 43.49 20.80 -14.88
C GLN A 207 44.24 22.15 -15.03
N ASN A 208 44.53 22.61 -16.25
CA ASN A 208 45.35 23.83 -16.48
C ASN A 208 44.83 24.79 -17.58
N VAL A 209 43.53 24.87 -17.87
CA VAL A 209 43.05 25.81 -18.92
C VAL A 209 41.86 26.71 -18.51
N TRP A 210 41.17 26.49 -17.39
CA TRP A 210 39.96 27.29 -17.07
C TRP A 210 40.00 28.17 -15.81
N GLU A 211 41.18 28.47 -15.27
CA GLU A 211 41.36 29.43 -14.18
C GLU A 211 41.92 30.77 -14.68
N SER A 212 41.12 31.48 -15.49
CA SER A 212 41.35 32.91 -15.74
C SER A 212 40.10 33.63 -16.24
N ARG A 213 39.04 33.65 -15.42
CA ARG A 213 38.08 34.75 -15.42
C ARG A 213 37.63 35.05 -14.00
N ARG A 214 38.17 36.13 -13.42
CA ARG A 214 37.64 36.80 -12.23
C ARG A 214 36.17 37.19 -12.47
N PRO A 215 35.25 37.02 -11.51
CA PRO A 215 33.94 37.66 -11.58
C PRO A 215 34.06 39.11 -11.11
N VAL A 216 33.76 40.04 -12.02
CA VAL A 216 33.33 41.39 -11.69
C VAL A 216 31.94 41.29 -11.06
N ALA A 217 31.71 42.08 -10.01
CA ALA A 217 30.45 42.19 -9.30
C ALA A 217 29.27 42.48 -10.25
N GLY A 218 28.15 41.76 -10.04
CA GLY A 218 26.84 42.13 -10.57
C GLY A 218 26.24 41.18 -11.61
N ALA A 219 25.70 40.04 -11.16
CA ALA A 219 24.54 39.35 -11.76
C ALA A 219 24.07 38.23 -10.81
N PRO A 220 22.74 38.01 -10.68
CA PRO A 220 22.19 37.10 -9.68
C PRO A 220 22.55 35.65 -10.02
N ALA A 221 23.20 34.98 -9.07
CA ALA A 221 23.36 33.54 -9.09
C ALA A 221 21.97 32.88 -9.09
N SER A 222 21.75 31.98 -10.05
CA SER A 222 20.58 31.12 -10.09
C SER A 222 20.56 30.23 -8.85
N ALA A 223 19.76 30.63 -7.86
CA ALA A 223 19.39 29.84 -6.69
C ALA A 223 18.32 28.81 -7.08
N ALA A 224 18.69 27.83 -7.90
CA ALA A 224 17.84 26.71 -8.29
C ALA A 224 18.61 25.39 -8.13
N SER A 225 19.19 25.20 -6.95
CA SER A 225 19.37 23.88 -6.37
C SER A 225 18.46 23.89 -5.16
N THR A 226 17.20 23.51 -5.39
CA THR A 226 16.26 23.16 -4.33
C THR A 226 16.77 21.87 -3.71
N ASP A 227 17.74 22.01 -2.81
CA ASP A 227 18.05 21.04 -1.78
C ASP A 227 16.83 20.98 -0.88
N THR A 228 15.98 20.02 -1.21
CA THR A 228 14.64 19.85 -0.67
C THR A 228 14.80 18.89 0.51
N HIS A 229 15.59 19.36 1.46
CA HIS A 229 15.88 18.67 2.71
C HIS A 229 14.60 18.72 3.52
N VAL A 230 13.74 17.71 3.35
CA VAL A 230 12.55 17.50 4.18
C VAL A 230 13.06 17.26 5.60
N GLU A 231 13.15 18.31 6.40
CA GLU A 231 13.40 18.18 7.84
C GLU A 231 12.24 17.37 8.43
N CYS A 232 12.46 16.07 8.62
CA CYS A 232 11.53 15.23 9.34
C CYS A 232 11.34 15.81 10.75
N TYR A 233 10.14 16.30 11.04
CA TYR A 233 9.84 16.92 12.32
C TYR A 233 9.92 15.88 13.44
N GLU A 234 10.97 15.95 14.26
CA GLU A 234 11.16 15.05 15.42
C GLU A 234 9.97 15.06 16.41
N GLU A 235 9.16 16.12 16.37
CA GLU A 235 7.98 16.32 17.21
C GLU A 235 6.71 15.66 16.65
N LEU A 236 6.64 15.30 15.37
CA LEU A 236 5.48 14.64 14.78
C LEU A 236 5.46 13.17 15.19
N THR A 237 4.48 12.78 16.01
CA THR A 237 4.38 11.41 16.51
C THR A 237 3.42 10.55 15.71
N GLU A 238 2.39 11.15 15.13
CA GLU A 238 1.30 10.42 14.47
C GLU A 238 0.71 11.30 13.38
N MET A 239 0.47 10.69 12.22
CA MET A 239 -0.16 11.30 11.06
C MET A 239 -1.21 10.33 10.54
N THR A 240 -2.47 10.76 10.55
CA THR A 240 -3.59 9.99 9.97
C THR A 240 -4.11 10.75 8.76
N LEU A 241 -4.18 10.08 7.62
CA LEU A 241 -4.72 10.63 6.39
C LEU A 241 -6.00 9.91 6.02
N LEU A 242 -7.06 10.66 5.71
CA LEU A 242 -8.26 10.17 5.06
C LEU A 242 -8.12 10.43 3.56
N LEU A 243 -8.08 9.37 2.77
CA LEU A 243 -7.90 9.43 1.32
C LEU A 243 -9.24 9.21 0.60
N ASN A 244 -9.49 9.99 -0.45
CA ASN A 244 -10.60 9.76 -1.35
C ASN A 244 -10.19 8.76 -2.44
N THR A 245 -10.63 7.52 -2.32
CA THR A 245 -10.34 6.46 -3.30
C THR A 245 -11.12 6.60 -4.61
N SER A 246 -12.06 7.53 -4.71
CA SER A 246 -12.80 7.78 -5.95
C SER A 246 -12.03 8.67 -6.94
N THR A 247 -10.95 9.33 -6.50
CA THR A 247 -10.08 10.09 -7.40
C THR A 247 -8.87 9.27 -7.81
N GLU A 248 -8.42 9.42 -9.06
CA GLU A 248 -7.31 8.65 -9.64
C GLU A 248 -6.00 8.84 -8.88
N LEU A 249 -5.84 9.97 -8.20
CA LEU A 249 -4.65 10.32 -7.43
C LEU A 249 -4.79 10.08 -5.92
N MET A 250 -5.91 9.49 -5.47
CA MET A 250 -6.20 9.24 -4.06
C MET A 250 -6.04 10.51 -3.20
N ASP A 251 -6.78 11.56 -3.56
CA ASP A 251 -6.64 12.88 -2.94
C ASP A 251 -6.89 12.81 -1.42
N ILE A 252 -6.12 13.58 -0.64
CA ILE A 252 -6.29 13.66 0.82
C ILE A 252 -7.48 14.56 1.14
N GLU A 253 -8.51 13.99 1.78
CA GLU A 253 -9.68 14.74 2.28
C GLU A 253 -9.43 15.34 3.65
N GLU A 254 -8.80 14.57 4.55
CA GLU A 254 -8.52 14.99 5.92
C GLU A 254 -7.13 14.53 6.36
N ALA A 255 -6.43 15.39 7.09
CA ALA A 255 -5.13 15.07 7.66
C ALA A 255 -5.11 15.45 9.15
N HIS A 256 -4.94 14.45 10.01
CA HIS A 256 -4.73 14.65 11.44
C HIS A 256 -3.25 14.49 11.74
N LEU A 257 -2.65 15.56 12.26
CA LEU A 257 -1.25 15.58 12.66
C LEU A 257 -1.19 15.75 14.18
N ARG A 258 -0.52 14.82 14.86
CA ARG A 258 -0.31 14.87 16.30
C ARG A 258 1.15 15.08 16.62
N PHE A 259 1.42 16.18 17.31
CA PHE A 259 2.74 16.56 17.75
C PHE A 259 2.89 16.32 19.26
N VAL A 260 4.03 15.76 19.67
CA VAL A 260 4.41 15.60 21.08
C VAL A 260 5.78 16.22 21.29
N ARG A 261 5.89 17.07 22.30
CA ARG A 261 7.17 17.69 22.68
C ARG A 261 8.11 16.62 23.22
N ARG A 262 9.19 16.31 22.51
CA ARG A 262 10.17 15.29 22.92
C ARG A 262 11.32 15.81 23.79
N THR A 263 11.36 17.11 24.11
CA THR A 263 12.44 17.69 24.92
C THR A 263 11.93 18.54 26.08
N ASP A 264 12.36 18.19 27.29
CA ASP A 264 12.26 19.00 28.52
C ASP A 264 13.38 20.07 28.59
N ASP A 265 14.25 20.10 27.58
CA ASP A 265 15.40 20.99 27.54
C ASP A 265 14.93 22.43 27.27
N SER A 266 14.98 23.27 28.31
CA SER A 266 14.48 24.65 28.31
C SER A 266 15.18 25.59 27.32
N LYS A 267 16.16 25.08 26.56
CA LYS A 267 16.95 25.81 25.57
C LYS A 267 16.36 25.75 24.16
N VAL A 268 15.42 24.84 23.86
CA VAL A 268 14.67 24.89 22.61
C VAL A 268 13.61 25.99 22.73
N ARG A 269 14.00 27.21 22.38
CA ARG A 269 13.17 28.44 22.38
C ARG A 269 11.97 28.40 21.43
N MET A 270 11.82 27.35 20.65
CA MET A 270 10.75 27.23 19.67
C MET A 270 9.54 26.63 20.38
N GLY A 271 8.51 27.44 20.61
CA GLY A 271 7.22 27.00 21.14
C GLY A 271 6.52 26.00 20.21
N MET A 272 5.26 25.67 20.51
CA MET A 272 4.49 24.69 19.73
C MET A 272 4.60 24.96 18.22
N PRO A 273 4.73 23.91 17.39
CA PRO A 273 4.78 24.07 15.94
C PRO A 273 3.55 24.84 15.49
N THR A 274 3.78 26.01 14.89
CA THR A 274 2.71 26.84 14.35
C THR A 274 2.54 26.53 12.88
N LEU A 275 1.32 26.68 12.34
CA LEU A 275 1.04 26.61 10.90
C LEU A 275 2.03 27.43 10.05
N LYS A 276 2.55 28.53 10.61
CA LYS A 276 3.53 29.40 9.97
C LYS A 276 4.88 28.72 9.72
N ARG A 277 5.23 27.70 10.50
CA ARG A 277 6.45 26.90 10.28
C ARG A 277 6.28 25.89 9.13
N PHE A 278 5.04 25.49 8.83
CA PHE A 278 4.72 24.55 7.74
C PHE A 278 4.53 25.21 6.38
N ALA A 279 4.40 26.54 6.34
CA ALA A 279 4.29 27.29 5.09
C ALA A 279 5.65 27.92 4.73
N ARG A 280 6.04 27.87 3.46
CA ARG A 280 7.14 28.72 2.96
C ARG A 280 6.80 30.17 3.27
N PRO A 281 7.80 31.03 3.58
CA PRO A 281 7.56 32.43 3.91
C PRO A 281 6.71 33.19 2.88
N LEU A 282 6.81 32.82 1.60
CA LEU A 282 6.07 33.41 0.48
C LEU A 282 4.59 32.98 0.44
N ASP A 283 4.29 31.75 0.85
CA ASP A 283 2.94 31.18 0.79
C ASP A 283 2.09 31.55 2.01
N TRP A 284 2.74 31.99 3.09
CA TRP A 284 2.07 32.37 4.34
C TRP A 284 1.00 33.44 4.12
N ALA A 285 1.23 34.42 3.24
CA ALA A 285 0.24 35.46 2.96
C ALA A 285 -1.06 34.90 2.37
N GLY A 286 -0.96 33.91 1.47
CA GLY A 286 -2.11 33.23 0.89
C GLY A 286 -2.83 32.34 1.90
N LEU A 287 -2.07 31.56 2.66
CA LEU A 287 -2.62 30.69 3.71
C LEU A 287 -3.32 31.49 4.82
N GLU A 288 -2.71 32.60 5.26
CA GLU A 288 -3.31 33.50 6.25
C GLU A 288 -4.61 34.12 5.74
N ALA A 289 -4.66 34.54 4.47
CA ALA A 289 -5.87 35.05 3.86
C ALA A 289 -6.99 34.00 3.81
N ALA A 290 -6.65 32.75 3.48
CA ALA A 290 -7.59 31.62 3.48
C ALA A 290 -8.11 31.30 4.89
N LEU A 291 -7.22 31.21 5.89
CA LEU A 291 -7.59 30.97 7.30
C LEU A 291 -8.50 32.07 7.84
N ARG A 292 -8.21 33.34 7.52
CA ARG A 292 -9.09 34.47 7.87
C ARG A 292 -10.43 34.42 7.13
N GLY A 293 -10.46 33.89 5.91
CA GLY A 293 -11.69 33.62 5.17
C GLY A 293 -12.56 32.58 5.88
N TYR A 294 -11.96 31.45 6.22
CA TYR A 294 -12.61 30.36 6.93
C TYR A 294 -13.15 30.79 8.31
N ALA A 295 -12.33 31.45 9.13
CA ALA A 295 -12.75 31.93 10.45
C ALA A 295 -13.96 32.89 10.37
N ARG A 296 -14.05 33.71 9.31
CA ARG A 296 -15.22 34.57 9.06
C ARG A 296 -16.45 33.77 8.66
N GLN A 297 -16.29 32.71 7.87
CA GLN A 297 -17.38 31.83 7.46
C GLN A 297 -17.96 31.07 8.67
N VAL A 298 -17.11 30.46 9.49
CA VAL A 298 -17.53 29.73 10.70
C VAL A 298 -18.30 30.64 11.66
N ARG A 299 -17.83 31.87 11.89
CA ARG A 299 -18.54 32.85 12.72
C ARG A 299 -19.93 33.22 12.17
N ARG A 300 -20.09 33.26 10.85
CA ARG A 300 -21.38 33.55 10.21
C ARG A 300 -22.35 32.38 10.39
N SER A 301 -21.88 31.15 10.19
CA SER A 301 -22.69 29.94 10.38
C SER A 301 -23.16 29.80 11.84
N GLN A 302 -22.27 30.03 12.82
CA GLN A 302 -22.65 30.02 14.24
C GLN A 302 -23.66 31.11 14.62
N ALA A 303 -23.60 32.27 13.97
CA ALA A 303 -24.54 33.36 14.23
C ALA A 303 -25.97 33.10 13.71
N HIS A 304 -26.13 32.18 12.75
CA HIS A 304 -27.43 31.88 12.13
C HIS A 304 -28.11 30.64 12.74
N GLY A 305 -27.50 30.01 13.76
CA GLY A 305 -28.10 28.86 14.44
C GLY A 305 -28.23 27.60 13.56
N GLU A 306 -27.64 27.60 12.37
CA GLU A 306 -27.44 26.39 11.58
C GLU A 306 -26.27 25.63 12.20
N GLU A 307 -26.53 24.42 12.69
CA GLU A 307 -25.47 23.46 12.99
C GLU A 307 -24.56 23.40 11.75
N ALA A 308 -23.29 23.78 11.95
CA ALA A 308 -22.31 23.83 10.89
C ALA A 308 -22.09 22.42 10.34
N GLY A 309 -22.80 22.06 9.27
CA GLY A 309 -22.43 20.94 8.43
C GLY A 309 -20.99 21.16 7.91
N PRO A 310 -20.12 20.15 7.94
CA PRO A 310 -18.72 20.30 7.58
C PRO A 310 -18.60 20.36 6.06
N PHE A 311 -18.75 21.54 5.46
CA PHE A 311 -18.46 21.73 4.03
C PHE A 311 -17.82 23.10 3.76
N LEU A 312 -16.50 23.13 3.88
CA LEU A 312 -15.69 23.86 2.90
C LEU A 312 -15.84 23.11 1.56
N SER A 313 -16.05 23.81 0.44
CA SER A 313 -16.13 23.11 -0.85
C SER A 313 -14.82 22.34 -1.07
N PRO A 314 -14.87 21.03 -1.40
CA PRO A 314 -13.69 20.19 -1.54
C PRO A 314 -12.61 20.82 -2.42
N GLN A 315 -13.01 21.52 -3.48
CA GLN A 315 -12.12 22.19 -4.42
C GLN A 315 -11.23 23.30 -3.81
N ARG A 316 -11.66 23.95 -2.72
CA ARG A 316 -10.87 25.03 -2.07
C ARG A 316 -9.95 24.50 -0.98
N LEU A 317 -10.33 23.41 -0.32
CA LEU A 317 -9.44 22.65 0.56
C LEU A 317 -8.36 21.93 -0.25
N LEU A 318 -8.73 21.31 -1.38
CA LEU A 318 -7.81 20.68 -2.33
C LEU A 318 -6.70 21.62 -2.82
N ALA A 319 -7.02 22.89 -3.12
CA ALA A 319 -6.01 23.85 -3.56
C ALA A 319 -5.04 24.30 -2.44
N LEU A 320 -5.49 24.30 -1.19
CA LEU A 320 -4.66 24.65 -0.03
C LEU A 320 -3.83 23.44 0.44
N PHE A 321 -4.42 22.25 0.44
CA PHE A 321 -3.75 21.01 0.79
C PHE A 321 -2.82 20.52 -0.31
N SER A 322 -3.16 20.66 -1.60
CA SER A 322 -2.20 20.32 -2.67
C SER A 322 -0.97 21.22 -2.62
N GLY A 323 -1.14 22.52 -2.32
CA GLY A 323 -0.02 23.42 -2.07
C GLY A 323 0.81 22.99 -0.86
N LEU A 324 0.18 22.70 0.29
CA LEU A 324 0.87 22.30 1.51
C LEU A 324 1.54 20.91 1.40
N LEU A 325 0.94 19.98 0.66
CA LEU A 325 1.44 18.63 0.45
C LEU A 325 2.58 18.59 -0.57
N LEU A 326 2.50 19.38 -1.64
CA LEU A 326 3.61 19.60 -2.57
C LEU A 326 4.80 20.29 -1.86
N LEU A 327 4.55 20.98 -0.75
CA LEU A 327 5.58 21.57 0.12
C LEU A 327 6.15 20.62 1.19
N LEU A 328 5.43 19.55 1.52
CA LEU A 328 5.85 18.54 2.50
C LEU A 328 6.52 17.33 1.82
N LEU A 329 6.24 17.12 0.52
CA LEU A 329 6.81 16.08 -0.33
C LEU A 329 7.93 16.59 -1.26
N LEU A 330 8.19 17.90 -1.27
CA LEU A 330 9.40 18.55 -1.81
C LEU A 330 10.16 19.16 -0.64
#